data_AF-A0A9J5YIQ1-F1
#
_entry.id   AF-A0A9J5YIQ1-F1
#
_cell.length_a   1.000
_cell.length_b   1.000
_cell.length_c   1.000
_cell.angle_alpha   90.00
_cell.angle_beta   90.00
_cell.angle_gamma   90.00
#
_symmetry.space_group_name_H-M   'P 1'
#
loop_
_entity.id
_entity.type
_entity.pdbx_description
1 polymer ?
#
loop_
_entity_poly.entity_id
_entity_poly.type
_entity_poly.pdbx_seq_one_letter_code
_entity_poly.pdbx_strand_id
1 'polypeptide(L)'
;DHCSPVMTAYKLVTVDAPYWGFGSRLEQALMAGERSLFLESHRNCFAWIDEWFGLTVEVLRELERQSDYSLNMKLGRPCSAESWMTQEESPLEGE
;
A
#
# COMPACT_ATOMS: atom_id res chain seq x y z
N ASP A 1 25.98 13.28 20.74
CA ASP A 1 25.86 12.19 19.75
C ASP A 1 24.78 12.50 18.75
N HIS A 2 25.15 12.70 17.48
CA HIS A 2 24.21 12.92 16.39
C HIS A 2 24.20 11.67 15.52
N CYS A 3 23.11 10.91 15.57
CA CYS A 3 22.92 9.74 14.71
C CYS A 3 22.03 10.18 13.55
N SER A 4 22.47 9.94 12.31
CA SER A 4 21.61 10.08 11.13
C SER A 4 20.93 8.73 10.90
N PRO A 5 19.63 8.57 11.19
CA PRO A 5 18.96 7.29 11.03
C PRO A 5 18.92 6.90 9.55
N VAL A 6 19.38 5.70 9.23
CA VAL A 6 19.34 5.12 7.88
C VAL A 6 18.50 3.84 7.93
N MET A 7 17.63 3.67 6.95
CA MET A 7 16.79 2.48 6.79
C MET A 7 16.93 1.92 5.37
N THR A 8 16.53 0.67 5.17
CA THR A 8 16.47 0.04 3.84
C THR A 8 15.25 -0.87 3.78
N ALA A 9 14.46 -0.76 2.72
CA ALA A 9 13.31 -1.63 2.45
C ALA A 9 13.64 -2.61 1.32
N TYR A 10 13.56 -3.92 1.60
CA TYR A 10 13.75 -4.97 0.59
C TYR A 10 12.39 -5.37 0.01
N LYS A 11 12.05 -4.82 -1.17
CA LYS A 11 10.78 -5.10 -1.86
C LYS A 11 11.00 -6.14 -2.97
N LEU A 12 10.69 -7.40 -2.67
CA LEU A 12 10.70 -8.48 -3.67
C LEU A 12 9.44 -8.37 -4.53
N VAL A 13 9.61 -8.18 -5.84
CA VAL A 13 8.51 -8.09 -6.81
C VAL A 13 8.61 -9.27 -7.77
N THR A 14 7.52 -10.03 -7.86
CA THR A 14 7.37 -11.13 -8.81
C THR A 14 6.19 -10.81 -9.72
N VAL A 15 6.43 -10.77 -11.03
CA VAL A 15 5.39 -10.57 -12.04
C VAL A 15 5.35 -11.82 -12.91
N ASP A 16 4.17 -12.43 -12.99
CA ASP A 16 3.86 -13.52 -13.91
C ASP A 16 2.71 -13.07 -14.79
N ALA A 17 2.98 -12.82 -16.08
CA ALA A 17 1.98 -12.39 -17.03
C ALA A 17 1.89 -13.39 -18.19
N PRO A 18 1.13 -14.50 -18.01
CA PRO A 18 1.02 -15.57 -19.00
C PRO A 18 0.13 -15.13 -20.16
N TYR A 19 0.66 -14.27 -21.02
CA TYR A 19 -0.01 -13.74 -22.19
C TYR A 19 0.67 -14.20 -23.49
N TRP A 20 -0.11 -14.80 -24.39
CA TRP A 20 0.42 -15.34 -25.64
C TRP A 20 1.02 -14.23 -26.51
N GLY A 21 2.26 -14.43 -26.98
CA GLY A 21 2.97 -13.54 -27.89
C GLY A 21 3.59 -12.28 -27.26
N PHE A 22 3.15 -11.85 -26.06
CA PHE A 22 3.65 -10.61 -25.42
C PHE A 22 4.01 -10.73 -23.93
N GLY A 23 3.90 -11.91 -23.31
CA GLY A 23 4.14 -12.10 -21.87
C GLY A 23 5.42 -11.43 -21.36
N SER A 24 6.56 -11.71 -22.00
CA SER A 24 7.85 -11.12 -21.58
C SER A 24 7.90 -9.58 -21.66
N ARG A 25 7.29 -8.99 -22.71
CA ARG A 25 7.23 -7.52 -22.85
C ARG A 25 6.30 -6.89 -21.83
N LEU A 26 5.20 -7.57 -21.50
CA LEU A 26 4.27 -7.12 -20.48
C LEU A 26 4.89 -7.22 -19.08
N GLU A 27 5.55 -8.33 -18.76
CA GLU A 27 6.30 -8.50 -17.51
C GLU A 27 7.37 -7.44 -17.34
N GLN A 28 8.16 -7.17 -18.38
CA GLN A 28 9.17 -6.11 -18.36
C GLN A 28 8.55 -4.73 -18.15
N ALA A 29 7.42 -4.43 -18.80
CA ALA A 29 6.73 -3.15 -18.64
C ALA A 29 6.21 -2.97 -17.21
N LEU A 30 5.60 -4.01 -16.62
CA LEU A 30 5.12 -4.00 -15.25
C LEU A 30 6.27 -3.84 -14.25
N MET A 31 7.36 -4.61 -14.41
CA MET A 31 8.56 -4.47 -13.57
C MET A 31 9.18 -3.07 -13.65
N ALA A 32 9.21 -2.46 -14.84
CA ALA A 32 9.69 -1.08 -15.01
C ALA A 32 8.74 -0.05 -14.37
N GLY A 33 7.43 -0.30 -14.46
CA GLY A 33 6.39 0.48 -13.80
C GLY A 33 6.55 0.48 -12.28
N GLU A 34 6.65 -0.71 -11.68
CA GLU A 34 6.86 -0.88 -10.22
C GLU A 34 8.14 -0.21 -9.75
N ARG A 35 9.25 -0.37 -10.49
CA ARG A 35 10.51 0.30 -10.16
C ARG A 35 10.34 1.83 -10.14
N SER A 36 9.68 2.38 -11.16
CA SER A 36 9.45 3.82 -11.27
C SER A 36 8.53 4.32 -10.15
N LEU A 37 7.47 3.57 -9.85
CA LEU A 37 6.53 3.86 -8.76
C LEU A 37 7.25 3.90 -7.41
N PHE A 38 8.11 2.91 -7.11
CA PHE A 38 8.85 2.89 -5.85
C PHE A 38 9.83 4.05 -5.73
N LEU A 39 10.57 4.38 -6.79
CA LEU A 39 11.52 5.49 -6.74
C LEU A 39 10.79 6.81 -6.48
N GLU A 40 9.72 7.07 -7.21
CA GLU A 40 8.93 8.30 -7.08
C GLU A 40 8.22 8.36 -5.72
N SER A 41 7.65 7.24 -5.26
CA SER A 41 6.99 7.15 -3.96
C SER A 41 7.97 7.44 -2.80
N HIS A 42 9.19 6.88 -2.81
CA HIS A 42 10.16 7.17 -1.75
C HIS A 42 10.67 8.62 -1.82
N ARG A 43 10.83 9.17 -3.03
CA ARG A 43 11.19 10.58 -3.21
C ARG A 43 10.12 11.49 -2.62
N ASN A 44 8.85 11.22 -2.89
CA ASN A 44 7.72 12.00 -2.36
C ASN A 44 7.56 11.80 -0.86
N CYS A 45 7.69 10.58 -0.36
CA CYS A 45 7.68 10.29 1.08
C CYS A 45 8.76 11.08 1.83
N PHE A 46 9.97 11.17 1.27
CA PHE A 46 11.04 11.97 1.87
C PHE A 46 10.79 13.47 1.71
N ALA A 47 10.31 13.93 0.56
CA ALA A 47 9.99 15.34 0.33
C ALA A 47 8.88 15.85 1.26
N TRP A 48 7.95 14.98 1.68
CA TRP A 48 6.87 15.28 2.62
C TRP A 48 7.19 14.90 4.07
N ILE A 49 8.46 14.70 4.43
CA ILE A 49 8.86 14.28 5.79
C ILE A 49 8.31 15.19 6.88
N ASP A 50 8.27 16.51 6.65
CA ASP A 50 7.77 17.48 7.61
C ASP A 50 6.25 17.35 7.88
N GLU A 51 5.50 16.71 6.97
CA GLU A 51 4.06 16.55 7.10
C GLU A 51 3.68 15.34 7.96
N TRP A 52 4.49 14.27 7.91
CA TRP A 52 4.20 13.02 8.61
C TRP A 52 5.08 12.77 9.84
N PHE A 53 6.25 13.41 9.95
CA PHE A 53 7.14 13.21 11.08
C PHE A 53 6.50 13.72 12.37
N GLY A 54 6.32 12.83 13.35
CA GLY A 54 5.70 13.15 14.64
C GLY A 54 4.17 13.01 14.69
N LEU A 55 3.53 12.55 13.61
CA LEU A 55 2.11 12.17 13.67
C LEU A 55 1.89 10.96 14.59
N THR A 56 0.78 10.98 15.34
CA THR A 56 0.36 9.81 16.12
C THR A 56 -0.46 8.85 15.26
N VAL A 57 -0.55 7.59 15.68
CA VAL A 57 -1.32 6.57 14.96
C VAL A 57 -2.80 6.94 14.90
N GLU A 58 -3.34 7.59 15.93
CA GLU A 58 -4.73 8.03 15.96
C GLU A 58 -5.03 9.09 14.89
N VAL A 59 -4.14 10.07 14.71
CA VAL A 59 -4.27 11.07 13.65
C VAL A 59 -4.14 10.42 12.27
N LEU A 60 -3.21 9.47 12.12
CA LEU A 60 -3.03 8.72 10.88
C LEU A 60 -4.30 7.96 10.47
N ARG A 61 -4.99 7.32 11.43
CA ARG A 61 -6.26 6.62 11.20
C ARG A 61 -7.38 7.55 10.75
N GLU A 62 -7.47 8.74 11.32
CA GLU A 62 -8.46 9.74 10.89
C GLU A 62 -8.16 10.26 9.49
N LEU A 63 -6.88 10.47 9.15
CA LEU A 63 -6.46 10.84 7.79
C LEU A 63 -6.78 9.74 6.77
N GLU A 64 -6.54 8.46 7.11
CA GLU A 64 -6.90 7.29 6.30
C GLU A 64 -8.41 7.30 5.99
N ARG A 65 -9.25 7.47 7.02
CA ARG A 65 -10.71 7.54 6.89
C ARG A 65 -11.19 8.70 5.99
N GLN A 66 -10.59 9.88 6.14
CA GLN A 66 -10.91 11.05 5.32
C GLN A 66 -10.48 10.85 3.86
N SER A 67 -9.30 10.28 3.65
CA SER A 67 -8.77 9.96 2.33
C SER A 67 -9.67 8.96 1.61
N ASP A 68 -10.05 7.86 2.29
CA ASP A 68 -10.93 6.83 1.74
C ASP A 68 -12.29 7.40 1.32
N TYR A 69 -12.90 8.24 2.16
CA TYR A 69 -14.15 8.92 1.83
C TYR A 69 -14.00 9.80 0.58
N SER A 70 -12.94 10.62 0.52
CA SER A 70 -12.65 11.49 -0.63
C SER A 70 -12.42 10.70 -1.92
N LEU A 71 -11.66 9.60 -1.84
CA LEU A 71 -11.34 8.73 -2.97
C LEU A 71 -12.58 8.00 -3.47
N ASN A 72 -13.41 7.45 -2.58
CA ASN A 72 -14.64 6.77 -2.97
C ASN A 72 -15.62 7.71 -3.66
N MET A 73 -15.75 8.95 -3.16
CA MET A 73 -16.57 9.97 -3.80
C MET A 73 -16.08 10.30 -5.21
N LYS A 74 -14.75 10.46 -5.41
CA LYS A 74 -14.16 10.72 -6.73
C LYS A 74 -14.30 9.54 -7.69
N LEU A 75 -14.27 8.31 -7.18
CA LEU A 75 -14.40 7.08 -7.96
C LEU A 75 -15.85 6.63 -8.17
N GLY A 76 -16.83 7.32 -7.56
CA GLY A 76 -18.24 6.96 -7.63
C GLY A 76 -18.58 5.63 -6.94
N ARG A 77 -17.75 5.18 -5.99
CA ARG A 77 -18.01 3.95 -5.21
C ARG A 77 -18.94 4.27 -4.02
N PRO A 78 -19.97 3.45 -3.73
CA PRO A 78 -20.75 3.62 -2.51
C PRO A 78 -19.85 3.37 -1.28
N CYS A 79 -20.09 4.13 -0.21
CA CYS A 79 -19.35 4.00 1.04
C CYS A 79 -19.64 2.63 1.67
N SER A 80 -18.78 1.63 1.45
CA SER A 80 -18.87 0.35 2.14
C SER A 80 -18.39 0.55 3.57
N ALA A 81 -19.33 0.62 4.51
CA ALA A 81 -19.04 0.42 5.91
C ALA A 81 -18.37 -0.96 6.09
N GLU A 82 -17.37 -0.99 6.95
CA GLU A 82 -16.47 -2.08 7.32
C GLU A 82 -17.07 -3.50 7.21
N SER A 83 -16.50 -4.33 6.33
CA SER A 83 -16.79 -5.78 6.26
C SER A 83 -15.73 -6.64 6.96
N TRP A 84 -14.92 -6.07 7.85
CA TRP A 84 -13.88 -6.80 8.59
C TRP A 84 -14.08 -6.71 10.11
N MET A 85 -15.29 -7.01 10.60
CA MET A 85 -15.47 -7.55 11.94
C MET A 85 -16.22 -8.87 11.85
N THR A 86 -15.49 -9.96 11.65
CA THR A 86 -15.76 -11.29 12.26
C THR A 86 -14.64 -12.24 11.88
N GLN A 87 -13.65 -12.37 12.76
CA GLN A 87 -12.84 -13.58 12.86
C GLN A 87 -12.77 -13.99 14.33
N GLU A 88 -12.73 -15.31 14.57
CA GLU A 88 -12.90 -16.09 15.82
C GLU A 88 -14.36 -16.41 16.19
N GLU A 89 -14.83 -17.66 16.30
CA GLU A 89 -14.20 -18.97 16.62
C GLU A 89 -14.84 -20.11 15.81
N SER A 90 -14.05 -21.10 15.38
CA SER A 90 -14.55 -22.38 14.87
C SER A 90 -14.37 -23.45 15.96
N PRO A 91 -15.43 -24.10 16.48
CA PRO A 91 -15.25 -25.21 17.41
C PRO A 91 -14.58 -26.39 16.70
N LEU A 92 -13.52 -26.91 17.31
CA LEU A 92 -12.87 -28.16 16.90
C LEU A 92 -13.88 -29.32 17.03
N GLU A 93 -14.33 -29.87 15.91
CA GLU A 93 -15.09 -31.12 15.91
C GLU A 93 -14.12 -32.28 16.23
N GLY A 94 -14.35 -32.92 17.36
CA GLY A 94 -13.86 -34.25 17.64
C GLY A 94 -14.95 -35.27 17.32
N GLU A 95 -14.61 -36.26 16.51
CA GLU A 95 -14.93 -37.68 16.62
C GLU A 95 -13.85 -38.48 15.86
#